data_AF-A0A954RFA2-F1
#
_entry.id   AF-A0A954RFA2-F1
#
_cell.length_a   1.000
_cell.length_b   1.000
_cell.length_c   1.000
_cell.angle_alpha   90.00
_cell.angle_beta   90.00
_cell.angle_gamma   90.00
#
_symmetry.space_group_name_H-M   'P 1'
#
loop_
_entity.id
_entity.type
_entity.pdbx_description
1 polymer ?
#
loop_
_entity_poly.entity_id
_entity_poly.type
_entity_poly.pdbx_seq_one_letter_code
_entity_poly.pdbx_strand_id
1 'polypeptide(L)'
;MKLNDVVTFALFVTLNVSATVGLAAELESPMIKGHGSTVEIPNGKYPPQANARVVLDVTSGERTGGVLKALDKAALIINLYSDAKAGVDQGFKMVIVLHGS
;
A
#
# COMPACT_ATOMS: atom_id res chain seq x y z
N MET A 1 29.38 -33.41 54.10
CA MET A 1 28.38 -32.41 53.68
C MET A 1 28.99 -31.01 53.80
N LYS A 2 29.17 -30.34 52.66
CA LYS A 2 29.19 -28.89 52.35
C LYS A 2 30.00 -28.73 51.04
N LEU A 3 29.34 -28.67 49.88
CA LEU A 3 28.62 -27.53 49.25
C LEU A 3 29.63 -26.57 48.57
N ASN A 4 29.29 -26.12 47.36
CA ASN A 4 30.02 -25.24 46.42
C ASN A 4 30.52 -26.01 45.17
N ASP A 5 29.64 -26.57 44.36
CA ASP A 5 28.67 -25.95 43.45
C ASP A 5 29.27 -25.50 42.12
N VAL A 6 28.57 -25.96 41.07
CA VAL A 6 28.57 -25.47 39.68
C VAL A 6 29.74 -25.90 38.80
N VAL A 7 29.78 -27.19 38.45
CA VAL A 7 30.33 -27.59 37.16
C VAL A 7 29.30 -27.22 36.10
N THR A 8 29.55 -26.11 35.44
CA THR A 8 28.82 -25.54 34.31
C THR A 8 28.69 -26.58 33.19
N PHE A 9 27.54 -27.24 33.09
CA PHE A 9 27.14 -27.98 31.90
C PHE A 9 26.31 -27.04 31.02
N ALA A 10 26.99 -26.26 30.19
CA ALA A 10 26.35 -25.41 29.19
C ALA A 10 25.79 -26.30 28.07
N LEU A 11 24.51 -26.65 28.16
CA LEU A 11 23.76 -27.26 27.07
C LEU A 11 23.50 -26.17 26.01
N PHE A 12 24.42 -26.02 25.05
CA PHE A 12 24.15 -25.23 23.85
C PHE A 12 23.25 -26.05 22.92
N VAL A 13 21.94 -25.83 23.00
CA VAL A 13 21.00 -26.23 21.94
C VAL A 13 21.11 -25.19 20.82
N THR A 14 21.88 -25.50 19.79
CA THR A 14 21.90 -24.70 18.56
C THR A 14 20.66 -25.04 17.72
N LEU A 15 19.61 -24.25 17.87
CA LEU A 15 18.48 -24.24 16.94
C LEU A 15 18.93 -23.58 15.64
N ASN A 16 19.18 -24.39 14.60
CA ASN A 16 19.33 -23.90 13.23
C ASN A 16 17.94 -23.54 12.70
N VAL A 17 17.49 -22.30 12.96
CA VAL A 17 16.36 -21.73 12.22
C VAL A 17 16.88 -21.33 10.85
N SER A 18 16.70 -22.23 9.88
CA SER A 18 16.87 -21.88 8.46
C SER A 18 15.70 -20.99 8.06
N ALA A 19 15.89 -19.67 8.12
CA ALA A 19 14.95 -18.73 7.54
C ALA A 19 15.00 -18.91 6.03
N THR A 20 14.01 -19.59 5.46
CA THR A 20 13.80 -19.54 4.02
C THR A 20 13.47 -18.08 3.71
N VAL A 21 14.32 -17.43 2.92
CA VAL A 21 14.01 -16.13 2.34
C VAL A 21 12.80 -16.39 1.44
N GLY A 22 11.60 -16.09 1.97
CA GLY A 22 10.37 -16.16 1.20
C GLY A 22 10.60 -15.37 -0.08
N LEU A 23 10.44 -16.04 -1.23
CA LEU A 23 10.41 -15.40 -2.54
C LEU A 23 9.60 -14.11 -2.40
N ALA A 24 10.21 -13.00 -2.81
CA ALA A 24 9.60 -11.68 -2.83
C ALA A 24 8.14 -11.83 -3.28
N ALA A 25 7.21 -11.61 -2.35
CA ALA A 25 5.80 -11.53 -2.71
C ALA A 25 5.72 -10.53 -3.85
N GLU A 26 5.17 -10.97 -4.99
CA GLU A 26 4.87 -10.08 -6.10
C GLU A 26 4.09 -8.90 -5.50
N LEU A 27 4.72 -7.72 -5.50
CA LEU A 27 4.12 -6.53 -4.93
C LEU A 27 2.94 -6.18 -5.84
N GLU A 28 1.74 -6.67 -5.49
CA GLU A 28 0.52 -6.23 -6.14
C GLU A 28 0.40 -4.73 -5.90
N SER A 29 0.38 -3.97 -7.00
CA SER A 29 0.10 -2.54 -6.95
C SER A 29 -1.21 -2.31 -6.20
N PRO A 30 -1.32 -1.26 -5.36
CA PRO A 30 -2.47 -1.09 -4.49
C PRO A 30 -3.75 -0.92 -5.32
N MET A 31 -4.59 -1.95 -5.34
CA MET A 31 -5.97 -1.90 -5.82
C MET A 31 -6.90 -1.79 -4.62
N ILE A 32 -7.73 -0.76 -4.59
CA ILE A 32 -8.75 -0.56 -3.57
C ILE A 32 -10.00 -1.34 -4.01
N LYS A 33 -10.22 -2.50 -3.38
CA LYS A 33 -11.37 -3.37 -3.67
C LYS A 33 -12.69 -2.67 -3.35
N GLY A 34 -13.68 -2.82 -4.23
CA GLY A 34 -15.04 -2.30 -4.04
C GLY A 34 -15.22 -0.80 -4.31
N HIS A 35 -14.15 -0.05 -4.60
CA HIS A 35 -14.21 1.36 -4.93
C HIS A 35 -13.49 1.62 -6.25
N GLY A 36 -13.96 2.60 -7.02
CA GLY A 36 -13.21 3.10 -8.17
C GLY A 36 -12.91 2.06 -9.25
N SER A 37 -13.95 1.38 -9.75
CA SER A 37 -13.82 0.41 -10.84
C SER A 37 -13.26 1.05 -12.12
N THR A 38 -12.36 0.32 -12.76
CA THR A 38 -11.63 0.70 -13.96
C THR A 38 -11.97 -0.26 -15.09
N VAL A 39 -11.89 0.23 -16.33
CA VAL A 39 -11.98 -0.59 -17.54
C VAL A 39 -10.86 -0.12 -18.47
N GLU A 40 -10.10 -1.07 -19.01
CA GLU A 40 -9.04 -0.75 -19.96
C GLU A 40 -9.66 -0.30 -21.29
N ILE A 41 -9.22 0.85 -21.79
CA ILE A 41 -9.62 1.37 -23.10
C ILE A 41 -8.39 1.30 -24.02
N PRO A 42 -8.38 0.39 -25.01
CA PRO A 42 -7.29 0.31 -25.99
C PRO A 42 -7.13 1.64 -26.73
N ASN A 43 -5.90 2.11 -26.89
CA ASN A 43 -5.57 3.36 -27.58
C ASN A 43 -6.21 4.63 -26.95
N GLY A 44 -6.41 4.63 -25.64
CA GLY A 44 -6.85 5.83 -24.92
C GLY A 44 -5.94 7.02 -25.21
N LYS A 45 -6.54 8.19 -25.48
CA LYS A 45 -5.81 9.42 -25.86
C LYS A 45 -4.81 9.89 -24.80
N TYR A 46 -5.11 9.63 -23.53
CA TYR A 46 -4.31 10.05 -22.38
C TYR A 46 -4.19 8.89 -21.39
N PRO A 47 -3.31 7.91 -21.64
CA PRO A 47 -3.11 6.81 -20.69
C PRO A 47 -2.37 7.33 -19.45
N PRO A 48 -2.53 6.67 -18.28
CA PRO A 48 -1.73 6.96 -17.09
C PRO A 48 -0.24 6.94 -17.41
N GLN A 49 0.49 7.93 -16.89
CA GLN A 49 1.92 8.11 -17.14
C GLN A 49 2.73 7.79 -15.88
N ALA A 50 3.93 7.22 -16.06
CA ALA A 50 4.89 7.10 -14.96
C ALA A 50 5.27 8.49 -14.40
N ASN A 51 5.67 8.53 -13.12
CA ASN A 51 6.04 9.74 -12.38
C ASN A 51 4.95 10.83 -12.29
N ALA A 52 3.69 10.48 -12.58
CA ALA A 52 2.59 11.41 -12.50
C ALA A 52 2.36 11.89 -11.06
N ARG A 53 1.95 13.15 -10.94
CA ARG A 53 1.60 13.78 -9.67
C ARG A 53 0.16 14.25 -9.74
N VAL A 54 -0.67 13.75 -8.84
CA VAL A 54 -2.08 14.10 -8.74
C VAL A 54 -2.32 14.83 -7.43
N VAL A 55 -2.98 15.97 -7.49
CA VAL A 55 -3.47 16.69 -6.32
C VAL A 55 -4.98 16.69 -6.38
N LEU A 56 -5.61 16.12 -5.34
CA LEU A 56 -7.05 16.16 -5.17
C LEU A 56 -7.39 17.10 -4.03
N ASP A 57 -8.02 18.21 -4.36
CA ASP A 57 -8.53 19.16 -3.39
C ASP A 57 -9.99 18.84 -3.07
N VAL A 58 -10.31 18.63 -1.80
CA VAL A 58 -11.61 18.14 -1.35
C VAL A 58 -12.20 19.10 -0.33
N THR A 59 -13.33 19.69 -0.72
CA THR A 59 -14.18 20.49 0.16
C THR A 59 -15.45 19.70 0.49
N SER A 60 -15.72 19.44 1.77
CA SER A 60 -16.89 18.64 2.18
C SER A 60 -18.11 19.44 2.65
N GLY A 61 -17.98 20.74 2.95
CA GLY A 61 -19.03 21.51 3.64
C GLY A 61 -19.47 20.81 4.94
N GLU A 62 -20.70 21.09 5.43
CA GLU A 62 -21.27 20.48 6.64
C GLU A 62 -21.73 19.01 6.45
N ARG A 63 -21.28 18.31 5.41
CA ARG A 63 -21.73 16.93 5.16
C ARG A 63 -21.16 15.99 6.20
N THR A 64 -22.04 15.46 7.04
CA THR A 64 -21.75 14.40 8.01
C THR A 64 -22.48 13.12 7.59
N GLY A 65 -21.82 11.97 7.76
CA GLY A 65 -22.33 10.64 7.39
C GLY A 65 -21.93 10.18 5.98
N GLY A 66 -21.34 8.98 5.92
CA GLY A 66 -20.89 8.33 4.68
C GLY A 66 -19.48 8.72 4.22
N VAL A 67 -18.98 7.99 3.22
CA VAL A 67 -17.69 8.30 2.57
C VAL A 67 -17.89 9.48 1.61
N LEU A 68 -17.00 10.47 1.67
CA LEU A 68 -17.02 11.58 0.72
C LEU A 68 -16.80 11.03 -0.70
N LYS A 69 -17.65 11.41 -1.66
CA LYS A 69 -17.50 11.02 -3.07
C LYS A 69 -16.11 11.34 -3.64
N ALA A 70 -15.41 12.31 -3.08
CA ALA A 70 -14.05 12.64 -3.47
C ALA A 70 -13.05 11.53 -3.10
N LEU A 71 -13.26 10.82 -1.99
CA LEU A 71 -12.43 9.68 -1.62
C LEU A 71 -12.67 8.48 -2.56
N ASP A 72 -13.90 8.27 -3.02
CA ASP A 72 -14.18 7.28 -4.07
C ASP A 72 -13.44 7.64 -5.38
N LYS A 73 -13.37 8.93 -5.72
CA LYS A 73 -12.60 9.39 -6.88
C LYS A 73 -11.10 9.22 -6.68
N ALA A 74 -10.58 9.46 -5.48
CA ALA A 74 -9.19 9.17 -5.18
C ALA A 74 -8.89 7.66 -5.38
N ALA A 75 -9.78 6.79 -4.89
CA ALA A 75 -9.66 5.36 -5.08
C ALA A 75 -9.67 4.95 -6.56
N LEU A 76 -10.56 5.54 -7.37
CA LEU A 76 -10.59 5.35 -8.82
C LEU A 76 -9.27 5.71 -9.48
N ILE A 77 -8.69 6.87 -9.13
CA ILE A 77 -7.42 7.31 -9.72
C ILE A 77 -6.29 6.37 -9.30
N ILE A 78 -6.23 5.95 -8.03
CA ILE A 78 -5.23 4.98 -7.57
C ILE A 78 -5.34 3.68 -8.38
N ASN A 79 -6.53 3.11 -8.50
CA ASN A 79 -6.76 1.89 -9.26
C ASN A 79 -6.37 2.06 -10.74
N LEU A 80 -6.72 3.18 -11.35
CA LEU A 80 -6.40 3.45 -12.75
C LEU A 80 -4.89 3.44 -13.01
N TYR A 81 -4.10 4.03 -12.12
CA TYR A 81 -2.64 4.05 -12.25
C TYR A 81 -2.02 2.69 -11.92
N SER A 82 -2.55 1.98 -10.93
CA SER A 82 -2.15 0.61 -10.59
C SER A 82 -2.37 -0.36 -11.77
N ASP A 83 -3.57 -0.37 -12.35
CA ASP A 83 -3.93 -1.25 -13.48
C ASP A 83 -3.10 -0.97 -14.73
N ALA A 84 -2.80 0.31 -14.99
CA ALA A 84 -1.96 0.72 -16.11
C ALA A 84 -0.46 0.43 -15.90
N LYS A 85 -0.08 -0.26 -14.81
CA LYS A 85 1.31 -0.50 -14.41
C LYS A 85 2.14 0.78 -14.28
N ALA A 86 1.48 1.89 -13.97
CA ALA A 86 2.05 3.21 -13.76
C ALA A 86 1.87 3.68 -12.31
N GLY A 87 1.69 2.74 -11.39
CA GLY A 87 1.42 2.97 -9.97
C GLY A 87 2.62 3.50 -9.17
N VAL A 88 2.57 3.32 -7.85
CA VAL A 88 3.54 3.91 -6.90
C VAL A 88 4.98 3.52 -7.23
N ASP A 89 5.20 2.27 -7.63
CA ASP A 89 6.53 1.76 -8.01
C ASP A 89 7.12 2.53 -9.19
N GLN A 90 6.27 3.11 -10.05
CA GLN A 90 6.68 3.90 -11.21
C GLN A 90 6.70 5.40 -10.94
N GLY A 91 6.75 5.79 -9.67
CA GLY A 91 6.89 7.18 -9.22
C GLY A 91 5.57 7.94 -9.16
N PHE A 92 4.42 7.27 -9.27
CA PHE A 92 3.11 7.90 -9.05
C PHE A 92 3.01 8.46 -7.64
N LYS A 93 2.55 9.71 -7.53
CA LYS A 93 2.29 10.38 -6.25
C LYS A 93 0.91 11.02 -6.28
N MET A 94 0.13 10.79 -5.23
CA MET A 94 -1.13 11.47 -5.01
C MET A 94 -1.10 12.20 -3.67
N VAL A 95 -1.57 13.43 -3.67
CA VAL A 95 -1.84 14.20 -2.46
C VAL A 95 -3.34 14.50 -2.41
N ILE A 96 -3.97 14.21 -1.28
CA ILE A 96 -5.36 14.56 -1.03
C ILE A 96 -5.37 15.64 0.05
N VAL A 97 -5.90 16.82 -0.29
CA VAL A 97 -6.07 17.92 0.65
C VAL A 97 -7.54 17.93 1.06
N LEU A 98 -7.79 17.68 2.34
CA LEU A 98 -9.13 17.77 2.92
C LEU A 98 -9.24 19.12 3.63
N HIS A 99 -10.15 19.97 3.17
CA HIS A 99 -10.51 21.19 3.89
C HIS A 99 -12.02 21.31 4.06
N GLY A 100 -12.39 21.89 5.20
CA GLY A 100 -13.76 22.15 5.60
C GLY A 100 -13.89 23.59 6.05
N SER A 101 -15.11 24.09 6.00
CA SER A 101 -15.52 25.30 6.71
C SER A 101 -16.15 24.91 8.03
#